data_AF-A0A7Z0QQ25-F1
#
_entry.id   AF-A0A7Z0QQ25-F1
#
_cell.length_a   1.000
_cell.length_b   1.000
_cell.length_c   1.000
_cell.angle_alpha   90.00
_cell.angle_beta   90.00
_cell.angle_gamma   90.00
#
_symmetry.space_group_name_H-M   'P 1'
#
loop_
_entity.id
_entity.type
_entity.pdbx_description
1 polymer ?
#
loop_
_entity_poly.entity_id
_entity_poly.type
_entity_poly.pdbx_seq_one_letter_code
_entity_poly.pdbx_strand_id
1 'polypeptide(L)'
;MRNSNRGGWRRALMVMLACLVLAACSGNALYSSLDERQANEMMGALLGSGIQAKKRPSASKVGWDVVVADGDIPQAMAVLTARGLPREQFQTLGDIFKKEGFASSATDERGRYIHGLQQEITHTLTLLPGVANARVHIALPERDPLGGSSGKTSAAVWIFEQPGASVRDREADIKIVVKDGVEGLTDINQVSVKFVAMPAPPEAVQSGGPAMALSAMSPLAIGIAAFVVLGLGLLFAFGSRLRARQTPPADKPAPKLWQG
;
A
#
# COMPACT_ATOMS: atom_id res chain seq x y z
N MET A 1 6.25 -55.79 24.31
CA MET A 1 5.18 -54.99 23.67
C MET A 1 5.19 -53.56 24.22
N ARG A 2 5.81 -52.58 23.55
CA ARG A 2 5.67 -51.12 23.87
C ARG A 2 6.43 -50.30 22.83
N ASN A 3 5.81 -50.01 21.68
CA ASN A 3 6.31 -48.96 20.77
C ASN A 3 5.25 -48.44 19.77
N SER A 4 3.97 -48.39 20.16
CA SER A 4 2.88 -47.92 19.28
C SER A 4 2.61 -46.40 19.37
N ASN A 5 3.05 -45.70 20.43
CA ASN A 5 2.58 -44.33 20.68
C ASN A 5 3.35 -43.18 20.01
N ARG A 6 4.49 -43.41 19.34
CA ARG A 6 5.25 -42.33 18.70
C ARG A 6 4.60 -41.77 17.42
N GLY A 7 3.76 -42.56 16.76
CA GLY A 7 3.02 -42.14 15.56
C GLY A 7 1.84 -41.21 15.87
N GLY A 8 1.17 -41.42 17.00
CA GLY A 8 0.03 -40.62 17.44
C GLY A 8 0.42 -39.18 17.78
N TRP A 9 1.55 -38.98 18.47
CA TRP A 9 1.98 -37.65 18.87
C TRP A 9 2.44 -36.78 17.69
N ARG A 10 3.12 -37.37 16.69
CA ARG A 10 3.49 -36.66 15.45
C ARG A 10 2.26 -36.26 14.63
N ARG A 11 1.24 -37.12 14.58
CA ARG A 11 -0.05 -36.81 13.94
C ARG A 11 -0.79 -35.70 14.69
N ALA A 12 -0.83 -35.76 16.02
CA ALA A 12 -1.44 -34.70 16.83
C ALA A 12 -0.73 -33.35 16.65
N LEU A 13 0.60 -33.34 16.57
CA LEU A 13 1.38 -32.12 16.39
C LEU A 13 1.24 -31.54 14.98
N MET A 14 1.13 -32.38 13.94
CA MET A 14 0.77 -31.93 12.59
C MET A 14 -0.64 -31.36 12.52
N VAL A 15 -1.61 -32.00 13.19
CA VAL A 15 -2.99 -31.51 13.24
C VAL A 15 -3.07 -30.18 13.98
N MET A 16 -2.36 -30.02 15.09
CA MET A 16 -2.29 -28.76 15.84
C MET A 16 -1.64 -27.63 15.03
N LEU A 17 -0.54 -27.93 14.32
CA LEU A 17 0.11 -26.97 13.41
C LEU A 17 -0.83 -26.58 12.26
N ALA A 18 -1.54 -27.55 11.68
CA ALA A 18 -2.53 -27.29 10.64
C ALA A 18 -3.67 -26.40 11.17
N CYS A 19 -4.21 -26.69 12.36
CA CYS A 19 -5.24 -25.87 12.99
C CYS A 19 -4.75 -24.43 13.28
N LEU A 20 -3.50 -24.25 13.69
CA LEU A 20 -2.88 -22.93 13.90
C LEU A 20 -2.71 -22.15 12.58
N VAL A 21 -2.33 -22.83 11.50
CA VAL A 21 -2.25 -22.22 10.16
C VAL A 21 -3.63 -21.84 9.64
N LEU A 22 -4.66 -22.65 9.93
CA LEU A 22 -6.04 -22.32 9.57
C LEU A 22 -6.60 -21.14 10.39
N ALA A 23 -6.20 -21.00 11.66
CA ALA A 23 -6.63 -19.90 12.53
C ALA A 23 -5.99 -18.55 12.15
N ALA A 24 -4.86 -18.53 11.42
CA ALA A 24 -4.19 -17.30 11.02
C ALA A 24 -4.84 -16.57 9.81
N CYS A 25 -5.87 -17.16 9.20
CA CYS A 25 -6.54 -16.61 8.00
C CYS A 25 -7.85 -15.86 8.31
N SER A 26 -8.27 -15.75 9.56
CA SER A 26 -9.49 -15.02 9.95
C SER A 26 -9.20 -13.53 10.17
N GLY A 27 -8.88 -12.82 9.09
CA GLY A 27 -8.96 -11.36 9.10
C GLY A 27 -10.35 -10.92 8.64
N ASN A 28 -11.06 -10.15 9.46
CA ASN A 28 -12.34 -9.55 9.10
C ASN A 28 -12.13 -8.33 8.16
N ALA A 29 -13.05 -8.15 7.22
CA ALA A 29 -13.05 -6.99 6.34
C ALA A 29 -13.43 -5.75 7.16
N LEU A 30 -12.55 -4.74 7.14
CA LEU A 30 -12.79 -3.45 7.78
C LEU A 30 -13.70 -2.57 6.91
N TYR A 31 -13.41 -2.56 5.62
CA TYR A 31 -14.23 -1.92 4.59
C TYR A 31 -14.32 -2.85 3.37
N SER A 32 -15.46 -2.78 2.68
CA SER A 32 -15.75 -3.60 1.51
C SER A 32 -16.22 -2.78 0.32
N SER A 33 -16.12 -3.36 -0.87
CA SER A 33 -16.59 -2.75 -2.14
C SER A 33 -15.91 -1.41 -2.47
N LEU A 34 -14.64 -1.27 -2.09
CA LEU A 34 -13.83 -0.08 -2.40
C LEU A 34 -13.33 -0.12 -3.84
N ASP A 35 -13.18 1.06 -4.46
CA ASP A 35 -12.39 1.14 -5.67
C ASP A 35 -10.89 0.88 -5.37
N GLU A 36 -10.10 0.63 -6.41
CA GLU A 36 -8.68 0.31 -6.23
C GLU A 36 -7.89 1.48 -5.60
N ARG A 37 -8.21 2.71 -5.95
CA ARG A 37 -7.51 3.90 -5.43
C ARG A 37 -7.80 4.08 -3.94
N GLN A 38 -9.06 3.98 -3.53
CA GLN A 38 -9.49 4.03 -2.14
C GLN A 38 -8.85 2.90 -1.33
N ALA A 39 -8.86 1.67 -1.85
CA ALA A 39 -8.22 0.55 -1.18
C ALA A 39 -6.70 0.78 -0.99
N ASN A 40 -6.02 1.34 -2.01
CA ASN A 40 -4.60 1.66 -1.93
C ASN A 40 -4.31 2.83 -0.97
N GLU A 41 -5.13 3.88 -0.96
CA GLU A 41 -5.01 5.01 -0.01
C GLU A 41 -5.18 4.54 1.44
N MET A 42 -6.19 3.70 1.71
CA MET A 42 -6.42 3.11 3.03
C MET A 42 -5.29 2.20 3.45
N MET A 43 -4.82 1.33 2.55
CA MET A 43 -3.68 0.44 2.81
C MET A 43 -2.41 1.23 3.12
N GLY A 44 -2.11 2.27 2.34
CA GLY A 44 -0.98 3.16 2.60
C GLY A 44 -1.09 3.88 3.94
N ALA A 45 -2.30 4.29 4.33
CA ALA A 45 -2.53 4.93 5.60
C ALA A 45 -2.30 4.00 6.80
N LEU A 46 -2.82 2.77 6.72
CA LEU A 46 -2.67 1.75 7.77
C LEU A 46 -1.22 1.28 7.88
N LEU A 47 -0.57 0.92 6.77
CA LEU A 47 0.82 0.48 6.75
C LEU A 47 1.77 1.58 7.25
N GLY A 48 1.53 2.83 6.85
CA GLY A 48 2.30 3.98 7.34
C GLY A 48 2.11 4.29 8.84
N SER A 49 1.10 3.68 9.49
CA SER A 49 0.88 3.74 10.94
C SER A 49 1.35 2.48 11.68
N GLY A 50 1.99 1.53 10.97
CA GLY A 50 2.45 0.26 11.53
C GLY A 50 1.38 -0.83 11.63
N ILE A 51 0.16 -0.59 11.12
CA ILE A 51 -0.95 -1.54 11.15
C ILE A 51 -0.88 -2.42 9.90
N GLN A 52 -0.83 -3.74 10.10
CA GLN A 52 -0.80 -4.69 8.99
C GLN A 52 -2.16 -4.78 8.33
N ALA A 53 -2.24 -4.38 7.06
CA ALA A 53 -3.45 -4.41 6.25
C ALA A 53 -3.23 -5.25 4.99
N LYS A 54 -4.26 -5.99 4.57
CA LYS A 54 -4.26 -6.79 3.33
C LYS A 54 -5.42 -6.36 2.44
N LYS A 55 -5.15 -6.21 1.15
CA LYS A 55 -6.16 -6.01 0.11
C LYS A 55 -6.61 -7.38 -0.42
N ARG A 56 -7.93 -7.63 -0.47
CA ARG A 56 -8.52 -8.84 -1.10
C ARG A 56 -9.65 -8.44 -2.05
N PRO A 57 -9.95 -9.23 -3.09
CA PRO A 57 -11.15 -9.01 -3.90
C PRO A 57 -12.40 -9.06 -3.03
N SER A 58 -13.36 -8.16 -3.28
CA SER A 58 -14.56 -8.08 -2.46
C SER A 58 -15.44 -9.33 -2.58
N ALA A 59 -16.14 -9.70 -1.50
CA ALA A 59 -17.15 -10.76 -1.52
C ALA A 59 -18.29 -10.47 -2.53
N SER A 60 -18.55 -9.19 -2.82
CA SER A 60 -19.50 -8.74 -3.84
C SER A 60 -19.03 -8.97 -5.29
N LYS A 61 -17.79 -9.47 -5.48
CA LYS A 61 -17.08 -9.60 -6.76
C LYS A 61 -16.80 -8.27 -7.48
N VAL A 62 -17.11 -7.14 -6.85
CA VAL A 62 -16.90 -5.80 -7.39
C VAL A 62 -16.10 -5.00 -6.38
N GLY A 63 -14.92 -4.53 -6.79
CA GLY A 63 -14.02 -3.77 -5.94
C GLY A 63 -13.19 -4.62 -4.98
N TRP A 64 -12.67 -3.95 -3.95
CA TRP A 64 -11.67 -4.48 -3.04
C TRP A 64 -12.12 -4.34 -1.59
N ASP A 65 -11.74 -5.31 -0.77
CA ASP A 65 -11.88 -5.28 0.67
C ASP A 65 -10.50 -5.00 1.31
N VAL A 66 -10.49 -4.14 2.32
CA VAL A 66 -9.32 -3.90 3.18
C VAL A 66 -9.53 -4.65 4.48
N VAL A 67 -8.57 -5.52 4.81
CA VAL A 67 -8.66 -6.50 5.90
C VAL A 67 -7.53 -6.26 6.88
N VAL A 68 -7.86 -6.26 8.16
CA VAL A 68 -6.90 -6.13 9.28
C VAL A 68 -7.10 -7.29 10.27
N ALA A 69 -6.18 -7.47 11.22
CA ALA A 69 -6.38 -8.39 12.32
C ALA A 69 -7.49 -7.87 13.25
N ASP A 70 -8.28 -8.76 13.86
CA ASP A 70 -9.42 -8.38 14.71
C ASP A 70 -9.01 -7.46 15.87
N GLY A 71 -7.82 -7.68 16.45
CA GLY A 71 -7.28 -6.84 17.52
C GLY A 71 -6.91 -5.42 17.08
N ASP A 72 -6.66 -5.21 15.79
CA ASP A 72 -6.20 -3.94 15.24
C ASP A 72 -7.38 -3.08 14.74
N ILE A 73 -8.60 -3.62 14.66
CA ILE A 73 -9.79 -2.92 14.12
C ILE A 73 -10.01 -1.54 14.77
N PRO A 74 -10.02 -1.39 16.12
CA PRO A 74 -10.29 -0.08 16.73
C PRO A 74 -9.21 0.96 16.37
N GLN A 75 -7.95 0.53 16.36
CA GLN A 75 -6.82 1.41 16.02
C GLN A 75 -6.84 1.77 14.52
N ALA A 76 -7.14 0.80 13.66
CA ALA A 76 -7.26 1.00 12.22
C ALA A 76 -8.38 2.02 11.88
N MET A 77 -9.54 1.89 12.52
CA MET A 77 -10.64 2.86 12.37
C MET A 77 -10.21 4.26 12.81
N ALA A 78 -9.57 4.39 13.98
CA ALA A 78 -9.11 5.69 14.48
C ALA A 78 -8.12 6.36 13.51
N VAL A 79 -7.16 5.61 12.95
CA VAL A 79 -6.19 6.11 11.97
C VAL A 79 -6.88 6.56 10.68
N LEU A 80 -7.83 5.77 10.16
CA LEU A 80 -8.54 6.09 8.93
C LEU A 80 -9.45 7.31 9.10
N THR A 81 -10.23 7.37 10.19
CA THR A 81 -11.08 8.52 10.50
C THR A 81 -10.27 9.80 10.72
N ALA A 82 -9.14 9.73 11.42
CA ALA A 82 -8.24 10.88 11.61
C ALA A 82 -7.66 11.41 10.28
N ARG A 83 -7.59 10.56 9.24
CA ARG A 83 -7.14 10.94 7.89
C ARG A 83 -8.29 11.20 6.91
N GLY A 84 -9.54 11.19 7.38
CA GLY A 84 -10.73 11.42 6.55
C GLY A 84 -10.95 10.34 5.48
N LEU A 85 -10.55 9.09 5.76
CA LEU A 85 -10.73 7.94 4.87
C LEU A 85 -11.95 7.10 5.29
N PRO A 86 -12.69 6.50 4.33
CA PRO A 86 -12.51 6.62 2.88
C PRO A 86 -12.95 8.00 2.38
N ARG A 87 -12.21 8.55 1.40
CA ARG A 87 -12.58 9.84 0.80
C ARG A 87 -13.87 9.72 0.02
N GLU A 88 -14.72 10.73 0.14
CA GLU A 88 -15.88 10.90 -0.73
C GLU A 88 -15.44 10.98 -2.19
N GLN A 89 -16.16 10.26 -3.06
CA GLN A 89 -15.95 10.34 -4.49
C GLN A 89 -16.81 11.47 -5.04
N PHE A 90 -16.17 12.53 -5.52
CA PHE A 90 -16.86 13.59 -6.24
C PHE A 90 -17.01 13.20 -7.71
N GLN A 91 -18.21 13.37 -8.25
CA GLN A 91 -18.43 13.27 -9.69
C GLN A 91 -17.73 14.45 -10.36
N THR A 92 -16.93 14.17 -11.38
CA THR A 92 -16.39 15.24 -12.23
C THR A 92 -17.46 15.73 -13.19
N LEU A 93 -17.25 16.91 -13.77
CA LEU A 93 -18.16 17.44 -14.78
C LEU A 93 -18.28 16.48 -15.99
N GLY A 94 -17.19 15.79 -16.32
CA GLY A 94 -17.19 14.73 -17.33
C GLY A 94 -18.03 13.51 -16.97
N ASP A 95 -18.21 13.19 -15.68
CA ASP A 95 -19.01 12.04 -15.23
C ASP A 95 -20.52 12.33 -15.21
N ILE A 96 -20.88 13.61 -15.02
CA ILE A 96 -22.27 14.07 -15.04
C ILE A 96 -22.76 14.09 -16.49
N PHE A 97 -22.02 14.74 -17.40
CA PHE A 97 -22.46 14.90 -18.80
C PHE A 97 -22.38 13.63 -19.67
N LYS A 98 -21.61 12.60 -19.27
CA LYS A 98 -21.63 11.29 -19.94
C LYS A 98 -23.00 10.59 -19.88
N LYS A 99 -23.89 11.01 -18.97
CA LYS A 99 -25.18 10.35 -18.71
C LYS A 99 -26.34 10.94 -19.51
N GLU A 100 -26.15 12.07 -20.20
CA GLU A 100 -27.23 12.76 -20.91
C GLU A 100 -27.09 12.60 -22.43
N GLY A 101 -28.09 11.97 -23.06
CA GLY A 101 -28.09 11.59 -24.48
C GLY A 101 -28.99 12.47 -25.36
N PHE A 102 -28.57 12.58 -26.63
CA PHE A 102 -29.27 13.04 -27.84
C PHE A 102 -29.52 14.54 -28.11
N ALA A 103 -29.38 15.45 -27.16
CA ALA A 103 -29.30 16.88 -27.47
C ALA A 103 -28.47 17.61 -26.42
N SER A 104 -27.23 17.99 -26.77
CA SER A 104 -26.40 18.82 -25.89
C SER A 104 -26.99 20.22 -25.84
N SER A 105 -27.27 20.75 -24.64
CA SER A 105 -27.63 22.17 -24.53
C SER A 105 -26.39 23.04 -24.74
N ALA A 106 -26.59 24.31 -25.10
CA ALA A 106 -25.50 25.29 -25.19
C ALA A 106 -24.72 25.42 -23.86
N THR A 107 -25.42 25.24 -22.73
CA THR A 107 -24.83 25.24 -21.39
C THR A 107 -23.92 24.03 -21.19
N ASP A 108 -24.30 22.85 -21.69
CA ASP A 108 -23.51 21.63 -21.54
C ASP A 108 -22.24 21.66 -22.40
N GLU A 109 -22.36 22.13 -23.65
CA GLU A 109 -21.20 22.30 -24.53
C GLU A 109 -20.17 23.25 -23.91
N ARG A 110 -20.66 24.36 -23.34
CA ARG A 110 -19.84 25.32 -22.61
C ARG A 110 -19.20 24.71 -21.37
N GLY A 111 -19.96 23.96 -20.58
CA GLY A 111 -19.44 23.25 -19.40
C GLY A 111 -18.31 22.30 -19.78
N ARG A 112 -18.51 21.50 -20.83
CA ARG A 112 -17.49 20.58 -21.36
C ARG A 112 -16.25 21.32 -21.88
N TYR A 113 -16.44 22.44 -22.57
CA TYR A 113 -15.35 23.28 -23.03
C TYR A 113 -14.50 23.81 -21.86
N ILE A 114 -15.14 24.40 -20.84
CA ILE A 114 -14.46 24.93 -19.66
C ILE A 114 -13.71 23.81 -18.92
N HIS A 115 -14.35 22.66 -18.70
CA HIS A 115 -13.69 21.53 -18.04
C HIS A 115 -12.51 20.99 -18.86
N GLY A 116 -12.64 20.88 -20.18
CA GLY A 116 -11.54 20.49 -21.06
C GLY A 116 -10.36 21.44 -20.95
N LEU A 117 -10.62 22.75 -20.98
CA LEU A 117 -9.59 23.78 -20.83
C LEU A 117 -8.90 23.71 -19.45
N GLN A 118 -9.67 23.50 -18.38
CA GLN A 118 -9.11 23.29 -17.04
C GLN A 118 -8.20 22.07 -16.97
N GLN A 119 -8.57 20.95 -17.61
CA GLN A 119 -7.75 19.73 -17.64
C GLN A 119 -6.46 19.94 -18.46
N GLU A 120 -6.54 20.60 -19.61
CA GLU A 120 -5.38 20.86 -20.47
C GLU A 120 -4.34 21.73 -19.78
N ILE A 121 -4.78 22.83 -19.15
CA ILE A 121 -3.87 23.72 -18.40
C ILE A 121 -3.35 23.00 -17.15
N THR A 122 -4.20 22.24 -16.44
CA THR A 122 -3.76 21.41 -15.32
C THR A 122 -2.65 20.46 -15.75
N HIS A 123 -2.83 19.73 -16.85
CA HIS A 123 -1.85 18.82 -17.41
C HIS A 123 -0.53 19.54 -17.74
N THR A 124 -0.61 20.68 -18.43
CA THR A 124 0.56 21.50 -18.77
C THR A 124 1.34 21.91 -17.52
N LEU A 125 0.66 22.37 -16.47
CA LEU A 125 1.31 22.80 -15.22
C LEU A 125 1.91 21.64 -14.43
N THR A 126 1.34 20.43 -14.52
CA THR A 126 1.93 19.24 -13.89
C THR A 126 3.24 18.78 -14.53
N LEU A 127 3.54 19.20 -15.76
CA LEU A 127 4.81 18.89 -16.41
C LEU A 127 5.97 19.76 -15.88
N LEU A 128 5.67 20.81 -15.11
CA LEU A 128 6.69 21.68 -14.53
C LEU A 128 7.51 20.93 -13.46
N PRO A 129 8.85 20.98 -13.53
CA PRO A 129 9.70 20.35 -12.52
C PRO A 129 9.39 20.86 -11.10
N GLY A 130 9.26 19.94 -10.15
CA GLY A 130 8.91 20.26 -8.76
C GLY A 130 7.41 20.36 -8.49
N VAL A 131 6.55 20.28 -9.52
CA VAL A 131 5.09 20.17 -9.35
C VAL A 131 4.70 18.69 -9.22
N ALA A 132 4.09 18.32 -8.10
CA ALA A 132 3.54 16.99 -7.88
C ALA A 132 2.14 16.86 -8.47
N ASN A 133 1.34 17.93 -8.36
CA ASN A 133 0.00 18.01 -8.93
C ASN A 133 -0.40 19.47 -9.12
N ALA A 134 -1.36 19.74 -10.00
CA ALA A 134 -1.94 21.07 -10.19
C ALA A 134 -3.47 20.96 -10.25
N ARG A 135 -4.17 22.03 -9.88
CA ARG A 135 -5.60 22.17 -10.14
C ARG A 135 -5.91 23.58 -10.59
N VAL A 136 -6.64 23.68 -11.70
CA VAL A 136 -7.02 24.96 -12.29
C VAL A 136 -8.54 25.10 -12.30
N HIS A 137 -9.02 26.20 -11.76
CA HIS A 137 -10.42 26.61 -11.78
C HIS A 137 -10.55 27.86 -12.62
N ILE A 138 -11.37 27.82 -13.66
CA ILE A 138 -11.54 28.93 -14.60
C ILE A 138 -12.98 29.42 -14.49
N ALA A 139 -13.15 30.72 -14.28
CA ALA A 139 -14.43 31.39 -14.31
C ALA A 139 -14.55 32.18 -15.62
N LEU A 140 -15.31 31.62 -16.56
CA LEU A 140 -15.65 32.27 -17.83
C LEU A 140 -17.07 32.87 -17.75
N PRO A 141 -17.23 34.20 -17.81
CA PRO A 141 -18.53 34.87 -17.76
C PRO A 141 -19.37 34.56 -19.00
N GLU A 142 -20.68 34.46 -18.85
CA GLU A 142 -21.60 34.36 -19.98
C GLU A 142 -21.67 35.68 -20.74
N ARG A 143 -21.79 35.57 -22.07
CA ARG A 143 -21.86 36.73 -22.96
C ARG A 143 -23.31 37.22 -22.95
N ASP A 144 -23.54 38.44 -22.49
CA ASP A 144 -24.88 39.03 -22.46
C ASP A 144 -25.37 39.26 -23.92
N PRO A 145 -26.45 38.60 -24.37
CA PRO A 145 -26.97 38.77 -25.72
C PRO A 145 -27.50 40.19 -25.99
N LEU A 146 -27.77 40.97 -24.94
CA LEU A 146 -28.23 42.36 -25.01
C LEU A 146 -27.10 43.38 -24.86
N GLY A 147 -25.83 42.93 -24.76
CA GLY A 147 -24.66 43.80 -24.80
C GLY A 147 -24.27 44.46 -23.48
N GLY A 148 -24.77 43.98 -22.33
CA GLY A 148 -24.28 44.39 -21.01
C GLY A 148 -22.85 43.92 -20.72
N SER A 149 -22.21 44.49 -19.69
CA SER A 149 -20.87 44.08 -19.28
C SER A 149 -20.93 42.63 -18.76
N SER A 150 -20.44 41.70 -19.57
CA SER A 150 -20.15 40.35 -19.10
C SER A 150 -19.13 40.45 -17.96
N GLY A 151 -19.21 39.54 -16.97
CA GLY A 151 -18.27 39.52 -15.85
C GLY A 151 -16.80 39.47 -16.30
N LYS A 152 -15.87 39.53 -15.36
CA LYS A 152 -14.44 39.42 -15.69
C LYS A 152 -14.00 37.95 -15.70
N THR A 153 -13.26 37.53 -16.72
CA THR A 153 -12.63 36.20 -16.75
C THR A 153 -11.55 36.13 -15.67
N SER A 154 -11.55 35.05 -14.89
CA SER A 154 -10.54 34.84 -13.84
C SER A 154 -10.16 33.37 -13.72
N ALA A 155 -8.99 33.12 -13.12
CA ALA A 155 -8.49 31.78 -12.86
C ALA A 155 -7.91 31.65 -11.44
N ALA A 156 -8.11 30.49 -10.84
CA ALA A 156 -7.49 30.08 -9.59
C ALA A 156 -6.70 28.80 -9.80
N VAL A 157 -5.43 28.85 -9.42
CA VAL A 157 -4.46 27.78 -9.64
C VAL A 157 -3.92 27.32 -8.30
N TRP A 158 -4.03 26.02 -8.06
CA TRP A 158 -3.38 25.34 -6.95
C TRP A 158 -2.23 24.52 -7.48
N ILE A 159 -1.05 24.73 -6.91
CA ILE A 159 0.16 23.98 -7.22
C ILE A 159 0.55 23.18 -5.98
N PHE A 160 0.53 21.86 -6.10
CA PHE A 160 1.01 20.95 -5.08
C PHE A 160 2.48 20.66 -5.38
N GLU A 161 3.37 21.16 -4.53
CA GLU A 161 4.81 21.04 -4.69
C GLU A 161 5.29 19.67 -4.22
N GLN A 162 6.28 19.11 -4.92
CA GLN A 162 6.98 17.92 -4.44
C GLN A 162 7.69 18.21 -3.11
N PRO A 163 7.83 17.22 -2.21
CA PRO A 163 8.54 17.43 -0.95
C PRO A 163 9.97 17.94 -1.17
N GLY A 164 10.29 19.09 -0.58
CA GLY A 164 11.62 19.72 -0.71
C GLY A 164 11.84 20.51 -2.01
N ALA A 165 10.88 20.53 -2.93
CA ALA A 165 10.90 21.43 -4.09
C ALA A 165 10.26 22.78 -3.77
N SER A 166 10.71 23.84 -4.44
CA SER A 166 10.05 25.15 -4.45
C SER A 166 9.84 25.58 -5.90
N VAL A 167 8.59 25.81 -6.29
CA VAL A 167 8.22 26.31 -7.63
C VAL A 167 7.71 27.75 -7.58
N ARG A 168 7.85 28.41 -6.43
CA ARG A 168 7.38 29.77 -6.17
C ARG A 168 8.05 30.82 -7.06
N ASP A 169 9.32 30.64 -7.37
CA ASP A 169 10.07 31.55 -8.25
C ASP A 169 9.52 31.56 -9.69
N ARG A 170 8.72 30.54 -10.05
CA ARG A 170 8.04 30.41 -11.35
C ARG A 170 6.60 30.92 -11.33
N GLU A 171 6.16 31.60 -10.27
CA GLU A 171 4.78 32.09 -10.17
C GLU A 171 4.38 32.99 -11.35
N ALA A 172 5.28 33.88 -11.79
CA ALA A 172 5.03 34.75 -12.93
C ALA A 172 4.83 33.95 -14.23
N ASP A 173 5.68 32.95 -14.48
CA ASP A 173 5.58 32.08 -15.66
C ASP A 173 4.25 31.30 -15.65
N ILE A 174 3.87 30.74 -14.48
CA ILE A 174 2.60 30.03 -14.30
C ILE A 174 1.43 30.96 -14.62
N LYS A 175 1.45 32.20 -14.12
CA LYS A 175 0.41 33.18 -14.39
C LYS A 175 0.33 33.54 -15.88
N ILE A 176 1.48 33.68 -16.56
CA ILE A 176 1.54 33.97 -18.00
C ILE A 176 0.95 32.81 -18.81
N VAL A 177 1.36 31.57 -18.54
CA VAL A 177 0.83 30.38 -19.22
C VAL A 177 -0.69 30.28 -19.09
N VAL A 178 -1.22 30.54 -17.89
CA VAL A 178 -2.67 30.51 -17.65
C VAL A 178 -3.37 31.68 -18.34
N LYS A 179 -2.79 32.88 -18.28
CA LYS A 179 -3.32 34.08 -18.94
C LYS A 179 -3.41 33.89 -20.46
N ASP A 180 -2.35 33.42 -21.09
CA ASP A 180 -2.30 33.24 -22.54
C ASP A 180 -3.10 32.01 -23.01
N GLY A 181 -3.32 31.03 -22.12
CA GLY A 181 -4.11 29.83 -22.41
C GLY A 181 -5.63 30.00 -22.28
N VAL A 182 -6.14 31.11 -21.72
CA VAL A 182 -7.58 31.28 -21.45
C VAL A 182 -8.13 32.51 -22.19
N GLU A 183 -9.19 32.30 -22.97
CA GLU A 183 -9.86 33.37 -23.70
C GLU A 183 -10.47 34.43 -22.75
N GLY A 184 -10.26 35.71 -23.07
CA GLY A 184 -10.78 36.83 -22.29
C GLY A 184 -10.00 37.14 -21.00
N LEU A 185 -8.98 36.36 -20.68
CA LEU A 185 -8.09 36.61 -19.54
C LEU A 185 -6.94 37.53 -19.98
N THR A 186 -7.17 38.84 -19.95
CA THR A 186 -6.19 39.84 -20.46
C THR A 186 -5.23 40.35 -19.38
N ASP A 187 -5.66 40.39 -18.14
CA ASP A 187 -4.89 40.86 -16.98
C ASP A 187 -4.36 39.70 -16.15
N ILE A 188 -3.06 39.71 -15.88
CA ILE A 188 -2.35 38.74 -15.04
C ILE A 188 -2.85 38.74 -13.59
N ASN A 189 -3.40 39.85 -13.11
CA ASN A 189 -3.94 39.98 -11.74
C ASN A 189 -5.25 39.21 -11.54
N GLN A 190 -5.87 38.72 -12.62
CA GLN A 190 -7.05 37.86 -12.56
C GLN A 190 -6.69 36.38 -12.37
N VAL A 191 -5.39 36.06 -12.30
CA VAL A 191 -4.87 34.73 -11.98
C VAL A 191 -4.36 34.71 -10.55
N SER A 192 -5.00 33.92 -9.71
CA SER A 192 -4.52 33.65 -8.35
C SER A 192 -3.79 32.31 -8.32
N VAL A 193 -2.59 32.28 -7.73
CA VAL A 193 -1.79 31.06 -7.58
C VAL A 193 -1.56 30.80 -6.10
N LYS A 194 -1.76 29.54 -5.67
CA LYS A 194 -1.49 29.07 -4.32
C LYS A 194 -0.59 27.85 -4.37
N PHE A 195 0.46 27.88 -3.55
CA PHE A 195 1.43 26.79 -3.43
C PHE A 195 1.18 26.01 -2.15
N VAL A 196 1.18 24.69 -2.26
CA VAL A 196 0.98 23.76 -1.15
C VAL A 196 2.10 22.72 -1.19
N ALA A 197 2.94 22.68 -0.16
CA ALA A 197 3.95 21.65 -0.05
C ALA A 197 3.29 20.30 0.29
N MET A 198 3.52 19.28 -0.52
CA MET A 198 3.09 17.93 -0.19
C MET A 198 3.96 17.39 0.96
N PRO A 199 3.36 16.66 1.92
CA PRO A 199 4.12 16.02 2.98
C PRO A 199 5.12 15.03 2.36
N ALA A 200 6.33 14.99 2.91
CA ALA A 200 7.29 13.96 2.55
C ALA A 200 6.70 12.56 2.80
N PRO A 201 6.99 11.57 1.94
CA PRO A 201 6.68 10.19 2.26
C PRO A 201 7.26 9.86 3.65
N PRO A 202 6.52 9.12 4.50
CA PRO A 202 7.08 8.68 5.77
C PRO A 202 8.38 7.91 5.47
N GLU A 203 9.47 8.32 6.12
CA GLU A 203 10.72 7.58 6.04
C GLU A 203 10.41 6.12 6.38
N ALA A 204 10.79 5.20 5.50
CA ALA A 204 10.64 3.79 5.76
C ALA A 204 11.45 3.49 7.03
N VAL A 205 10.77 3.38 8.17
CA VAL A 205 11.38 2.91 9.41
C VAL A 205 11.91 1.53 9.07
N GLN A 206 13.22 1.42 8.90
CA GLN A 206 13.90 0.13 8.79
C GLN A 206 13.80 -0.53 10.16
N SER A 207 12.62 -1.06 10.48
CA SER A 207 12.37 -1.90 11.65
C SER A 207 12.99 -3.27 11.37
N GLY A 208 14.32 -3.31 11.29
CA GLY A 208 15.11 -4.46 10.89
C GLY A 208 16.40 -4.57 11.69
N GLY A 209 16.36 -4.28 12.98
CA GLY A 209 17.44 -4.67 13.89
C GLY A 209 17.43 -6.19 14.11
N PRO A 210 18.58 -6.81 14.48
CA PRO A 210 18.68 -8.26 14.71
C PRO A 210 17.72 -8.77 15.80
N ALA A 211 17.19 -7.89 16.65
CA ALA A 211 16.14 -8.21 17.61
C ALA A 211 14.82 -8.69 16.97
N MET A 212 14.45 -8.19 15.78
CA MET A 212 13.24 -8.62 15.06
C MET A 212 13.44 -9.97 14.34
N ALA A 213 14.68 -10.35 14.01
CA ALA A 213 14.96 -11.68 13.47
C ALA A 213 14.76 -12.78 14.52
N LEU A 214 15.02 -12.46 15.80
CA LEU A 214 14.75 -13.36 16.93
C LEU A 214 13.27 -13.41 17.33
N SER A 215 12.49 -12.33 17.14
CA SER A 215 11.04 -12.33 17.41
C SER A 215 10.20 -12.88 16.26
N ALA A 216 10.72 -12.88 15.03
CA ALA A 216 10.10 -13.51 13.85
C ALA A 216 10.29 -15.03 13.81
N MET A 217 11.24 -15.58 14.57
CA MET A 217 11.29 -17.02 14.81
C MET A 217 10.17 -17.39 15.75
N SER A 218 9.11 -18.01 15.19
CA SER A 218 8.06 -18.59 16.02
C SER A 218 8.70 -19.49 17.09
N PRO A 219 8.18 -19.50 18.34
CA PRO A 219 8.66 -20.41 19.38
C PRO A 219 8.66 -21.87 18.90
N LEU A 220 7.78 -22.17 17.95
CA LEU A 220 7.64 -23.42 17.22
C LEU A 220 8.83 -23.71 16.30
N ALA A 221 9.37 -22.73 15.58
CA ALA A 221 10.57 -22.88 14.74
C ALA A 221 11.83 -23.16 15.58
N ILE A 222 11.97 -22.49 16.73
CA ILE A 222 13.07 -22.75 17.68
C ILE A 222 12.93 -24.17 18.25
N GLY A 223 11.71 -24.57 18.60
CA GLY A 223 11.41 -25.94 19.05
C GLY A 223 11.72 -27.00 18.00
N ILE A 224 11.36 -26.77 16.73
CA ILE A 224 11.67 -27.69 15.62
C ILE A 224 13.18 -27.80 15.41
N ALA A 225 13.90 -26.67 15.39
CA ALA A 225 15.35 -26.67 15.22
C ALA A 225 16.06 -27.45 16.35
N ALA A 226 15.68 -27.21 17.60
CA ALA A 226 16.21 -27.94 18.75
C ALA A 226 15.91 -29.45 18.68
N PHE A 227 14.69 -29.82 18.25
CA PHE A 227 14.28 -31.22 18.12
C PHE A 227 15.03 -31.95 16.98
N VAL A 228 15.30 -31.26 15.86
CA VAL A 228 16.10 -31.80 14.75
C VAL A 228 17.53 -32.03 15.18
N VAL A 229 18.15 -31.08 15.89
CA VAL A 229 19.52 -31.22 16.40
C VAL A 229 19.64 -32.37 17.41
N LEU A 230 18.70 -32.48 18.36
CA LEU A 230 18.64 -33.59 19.31
C LEU A 230 18.40 -34.94 18.61
N GLY A 231 17.52 -34.97 17.60
CA GLY A 231 17.23 -36.16 16.82
C GLY A 231 18.43 -36.67 16.02
N LEU A 232 19.17 -35.76 15.37
CA LEU A 232 20.41 -36.08 14.64
C LEU A 232 21.51 -36.58 15.59
N GLY A 233 21.66 -35.94 16.75
CA GLY A 233 22.62 -36.39 17.78
C GLY A 233 22.31 -37.80 18.30
N LEU A 234 21.04 -38.12 18.55
CA LEU A 234 20.61 -39.45 18.99
C LEU A 234 20.79 -40.51 17.89
N LEU A 235 20.53 -40.18 16.62
CA LEU A 235 20.77 -41.08 15.49
C LEU A 235 22.27 -41.38 15.32
N PHE A 236 23.13 -40.37 15.46
CA PHE A 236 24.57 -40.55 15.41
C PHE A 236 25.10 -41.41 16.57
N ALA A 237 24.58 -41.19 17.79
CA ALA A 237 24.92 -42.00 18.96
C ALA A 237 24.42 -43.45 18.85
N PHE A 238 23.25 -43.67 18.22
CA PHE A 238 22.71 -45.00 18.02
C PHE A 238 23.44 -45.75 16.89
N GLY A 239 23.77 -45.07 15.80
CA GLY A 239 24.55 -45.62 14.70
C GLY A 239 25.98 -45.99 15.11
N SER A 240 26.64 -45.14 15.89
CA SER A 240 27.98 -45.43 16.43
C SER A 240 27.98 -46.61 17.40
N ARG A 241 26.95 -46.75 18.24
CA ARG A 241 26.78 -47.93 19.13
C ARG A 241 26.50 -49.22 18.38
N LEU A 242 25.76 -49.17 17.27
CA LEU A 242 25.55 -50.34 16.41
C LEU A 242 26.83 -50.74 15.67
N ARG A 243 27.62 -49.77 15.21
CA ARG A 243 28.91 -50.01 14.54
C ARG A 243 29.96 -50.58 15.50
N ALA A 244 29.96 -50.14 16.75
CA ALA A 244 30.81 -50.69 17.82
C ALA A 244 30.44 -52.13 18.22
N ARG A 245 29.21 -52.57 17.94
CA ARG A 245 28.78 -53.97 18.16
C ARG A 245 29.10 -54.90 17.00
N GLN A 246 29.43 -54.35 15.83
CA GLN A 246 29.74 -55.12 14.62
C GLN A 246 31.25 -55.27 14.37
N THR A 247 32.11 -54.76 15.26
CA THR A 247 33.55 -54.97 15.18
C THR A 247 33.86 -56.36 15.75
N PRO A 248 34.26 -57.36 14.94
CA PRO A 248 34.65 -58.66 15.47
C PRO A 248 35.91 -58.51 16.35
N PRO A 249 36.07 -59.32 17.41
CA PRO A 249 37.25 -59.24 18.27
C PRO A 249 38.50 -59.53 17.45
N ALA A 250 39.50 -58.65 17.56
CA ALA A 250 40.80 -58.82 16.91
C ALA A 250 41.46 -60.11 17.40
N ASP A 251 41.97 -60.91 16.45
CA ASP A 251 42.77 -62.10 16.73
C ASP A 251 43.92 -61.76 17.68
N LYS A 252 44.03 -62.52 18.77
CA LYS A 252 45.13 -62.40 19.72
C LYS A 252 46.45 -62.73 19.00
N PRO A 253 47.50 -61.90 19.08
CA PRO A 253 48.79 -62.27 18.51
C PRO A 253 49.35 -63.48 19.25
N ALA A 254 49.85 -64.45 18.48
CA ALA A 254 50.44 -65.69 18.98
C ALA A 254 51.59 -65.42 19.96
N PRO A 255 51.76 -66.25 21.01
CA PRO A 255 52.76 -66.01 22.03
C PRO A 255 54.17 -66.08 21.44
N LYS A 256 54.98 -65.07 21.75
CA LYS A 256 56.39 -64.97 21.40
C LYS A 256 57.15 -66.15 22.04
N LEU A 257 57.55 -67.12 21.22
CA LEU A 257 58.49 -68.15 21.62
C LEU A 257 59.84 -67.50 21.92
N TRP A 258 60.28 -67.59 23.17
CA TRP A 258 61.61 -67.19 23.61
C TRP A 258 62.65 -68.12 22.97
N GLN A 259 63.54 -67.57 22.15
CA GLN A 259 64.77 -68.23 21.74
C GLN A 259 65.88 -67.74 22.67
N GLY A 260 66.40 -68.66 23.49
CA GLY A 260 67.66 -68.49 24.20
C GLY A 260 68.84 -68.71 23.28
#